data_AF-A0A2V9Z0A9-F1
#
_entry.id   AF-A0A2V9Z0A9-F1
#
_cell.length_a   1.000
_cell.length_b   1.000
_cell.length_c   1.000
_cell.angle_alpha   90.00
_cell.angle_beta   90.00
_cell.angle_gamma   90.00
#
_symmetry.space_group_name_H-M   'P 1'
#
loop_
_entity.id
_entity.type
_entity.pdbx_description
1 polymer ?
#
loop_
_entity_poly.entity_id
_entity_poly.type
_entity_poly.pdbx_seq_one_letter_code
_entity_poly.pdbx_strand_id
1 'polypeptide(L)'
;MPDFLLEIGCEEIPARMIDAASRELQSRVCDLLTRERLAATGPVSFLDTPRRLAVLASGIPAAQQDVTEQVTGPAVSVAFKDGQPTPAAHAFAKKAGVEVGQLSRVTTPKGEYLAAQVTKKGRSAAEILAESLPKEIGSVYWPKNMYWRKTTE
;
A
#
# COMPACT_ATOMS: atom_id res chain seq x y z
N MET A 1 15.53 10.65 -0.75
CA MET A 1 14.08 10.34 -0.74
C MET A 1 13.37 11.64 -0.44
N PRO A 2 12.28 11.98 -1.16
CA PRO A 2 11.58 13.25 -0.97
C PRO A 2 10.84 13.29 0.38
N ASP A 3 10.61 14.50 0.85
CA ASP A 3 9.70 14.77 1.95
C ASP A 3 8.26 14.89 1.41
N PHE A 4 7.31 14.39 2.18
CA PHE A 4 5.88 14.46 1.86
C PHE A 4 5.19 15.40 2.84
N LEU A 5 4.44 16.36 2.29
CA LEU A 5 3.59 17.27 3.05
C LEU A 5 2.12 17.03 2.69
N LEU A 6 1.33 16.61 3.67
CA LEU A 6 -0.12 16.73 3.62
C LEU A 6 -0.51 18.02 4.32
N GLU A 7 -1.27 18.88 3.65
CA GLU A 7 -1.82 20.10 4.22
C GLU A 7 -3.33 20.16 3.96
N ILE A 8 -4.10 20.42 5.01
CA ILE A 8 -5.55 20.54 4.97
C ILE A 8 -5.91 21.97 5.36
N GLY A 9 -6.55 22.69 4.45
CA GLY A 9 -7.22 23.96 4.77
C GLY A 9 -8.57 23.69 5.45
N CYS A 10 -8.84 24.39 6.54
CA CYS A 10 -10.09 24.26 7.29
C CYS A 10 -10.63 25.63 7.73
N GLU A 11 -11.91 25.65 8.06
CA GLU A 11 -12.49 26.74 8.84
C GLU A 11 -11.90 26.77 10.26
N GLU A 12 -12.17 27.83 11.01
CA GLU A 12 -11.58 28.01 12.34
C GLU A 12 -11.90 26.84 13.28
N ILE A 13 -10.86 26.07 13.61
CA ILE A 13 -10.90 24.99 14.58
C ILE A 13 -10.81 25.60 15.99
N PRO A 14 -11.77 25.30 16.89
CA PRO A 14 -11.67 25.67 18.29
C PRO A 14 -10.37 25.19 18.93
N ALA A 15 -9.64 26.09 19.59
CA ALA A 15 -8.30 25.86 20.12
C ALA A 15 -8.14 24.54 20.89
N ARG A 16 -9.14 24.18 21.71
CA ARG A 16 -9.14 22.93 22.51
C ARG A 16 -9.14 21.63 21.69
N MET A 17 -9.44 21.69 20.38
CA MET A 17 -9.55 20.52 19.50
C MET A 17 -8.34 20.35 18.58
N ILE A 18 -7.50 21.39 18.42
CA ILE A 18 -6.42 21.41 17.43
C ILE A 18 -5.35 20.34 17.73
N ASP A 19 -4.82 20.29 18.96
CA ASP A 19 -3.75 19.36 19.31
C ASP A 19 -4.19 17.90 19.15
N ALA A 20 -5.41 17.56 19.59
CA ALA A 20 -5.97 16.23 19.44
C ALA A 20 -6.14 15.84 17.97
N ALA A 21 -6.72 16.71 17.15
CA ALA A 21 -6.92 16.46 15.72
C ALA A 21 -5.59 16.33 14.97
N SER A 22 -4.58 17.13 15.34
CA SER A 22 -3.25 17.12 14.72
C SER A 22 -2.50 15.82 15.00
N ARG A 23 -2.53 15.35 16.26
CA ARG A 23 -1.95 14.06 16.66
C ARG A 23 -2.66 12.89 16.00
N GLU A 24 -3.99 12.93 15.94
CA GLU A 24 -4.75 11.87 15.27
C GLU A 24 -4.41 11.82 13.78
N LEU A 25 -4.37 12.96 13.09
CA LEU A 25 -3.98 13.03 11.68
C LEU A 25 -2.55 12.48 11.47
N GLN A 26 -1.60 12.85 12.32
CA GLN A 26 -0.24 12.31 12.30
C GLN A 26 -0.23 10.78 12.42
N SER A 27 -0.96 10.23 13.41
CA SER A 27 -1.05 8.79 13.62
C SER A 27 -1.64 8.09 12.40
N ARG A 28 -2.75 8.60 11.85
CA ARG A 28 -3.41 8.05 10.66
C ARG A 28 -2.49 8.04 9.44
N VAL A 29 -1.74 9.13 9.22
CA VAL A 29 -0.75 9.19 8.14
C VAL A 29 0.36 8.18 8.37
N CYS A 30 0.89 8.07 9.60
CA CYS A 30 1.92 7.08 9.94
C CYS A 30 1.45 5.64 9.70
N ASP A 31 0.24 5.32 10.14
CA ASP A 31 -0.39 4.00 9.98
C ASP A 31 -0.66 3.69 8.50
N LEU A 32 -1.12 4.69 7.74
CA LEU A 32 -1.30 4.57 6.28
C LEU A 32 0.04 4.24 5.61
N LEU A 33 1.09 5.01 5.88
CA LEU A 33 2.41 4.79 5.28
C LEU A 33 2.97 3.40 5.61
N THR A 34 2.79 2.96 6.86
CA THR A 34 3.22 1.62 7.28
C THR A 34 2.43 0.53 6.56
N ARG A 35 1.09 0.63 6.57
CA ARG A 35 0.20 -0.33 5.91
C ARG A 35 0.48 -0.46 4.43
N GLU A 36 0.77 0.66 3.77
CA GLU A 36 1.07 0.72 2.35
C GLU A 36 2.54 0.46 2.01
N ARG A 37 3.38 0.05 2.97
CA ARG A 37 4.83 -0.21 2.76
C ARG A 37 5.57 0.99 2.17
N LEU A 38 5.16 2.18 2.59
CA LEU A 38 5.73 3.49 2.26
C LEU A 38 6.29 4.17 3.52
N ALA A 39 6.70 3.40 4.52
CA ALA A 39 7.18 3.93 5.79
C ALA A 39 8.29 4.99 5.57
N ALA A 40 8.12 6.14 6.22
CA ALA A 40 9.08 7.23 6.21
C ALA A 40 10.40 6.78 6.87
N THR A 41 11.54 7.22 6.33
CA THR A 41 12.86 6.96 6.96
C THR A 41 13.21 8.00 8.01
N GLY A 42 12.59 9.17 7.95
CA GLY A 42 12.75 10.26 8.91
C GLY A 42 11.53 10.45 9.82
N PRO A 43 11.50 11.55 10.59
CA PRO A 43 10.38 11.86 11.46
C PRO A 43 9.11 12.12 10.66
N VAL A 44 7.98 11.75 11.26
CA VAL A 44 6.64 12.20 10.86
C VAL A 44 6.21 13.19 11.93
N SER A 45 5.99 14.45 11.58
CA SER A 45 5.60 15.54 12.49
C SER A 45 4.31 16.19 12.03
N PHE A 46 3.51 16.70 12.97
CA PHE A 46 2.38 17.56 12.63
C PHE A 46 2.73 19.04 12.81
N LEU A 47 2.01 19.87 12.06
CA LEU A 47 2.00 21.32 12.18
C LEU A 47 0.53 21.75 12.15
N ASP A 48 0.21 22.81 12.90
CA ASP A 48 -1.15 23.28 12.98
C ASP A 48 -1.26 24.79 13.19
N THR A 49 -2.38 25.31 12.73
CA THR A 49 -2.90 26.64 13.03
C THR A 49 -4.41 26.51 13.19
N PRO A 50 -5.13 27.52 13.70
CA PRO A 50 -6.59 27.46 13.76
C PRO A 50 -7.29 27.18 12.42
N ARG A 51 -6.63 27.37 11.27
CA ARG A 51 -7.23 27.13 9.93
C ARG A 51 -6.45 26.15 9.06
N ARG A 52 -5.46 25.44 9.64
CA ARG A 52 -4.65 24.46 8.91
C ARG A 52 -4.25 23.31 9.82
N LEU A 53 -4.37 22.09 9.32
CA LEU A 53 -3.72 20.90 9.88
C LEU A 53 -2.77 20.34 8.83
N ALA A 54 -1.56 19.98 9.23
CA ALA A 54 -0.58 19.44 8.31
C ALA A 54 0.25 18.31 8.94
N VAL A 55 0.72 17.40 8.09
CA VAL A 55 1.67 16.34 8.44
C VAL A 55 2.82 16.38 7.46
N LEU A 56 4.03 16.52 7.99
CA LEU A 56 5.29 16.41 7.26
C LEU A 56 5.94 15.08 7.59
N ALA A 57 6.19 14.27 6.58
CA ALA A 57 6.86 12.97 6.71
C ALA A 57 8.13 12.97 5.86
N SER A 58 9.29 12.83 6.51
CA SER A 58 10.57 12.92 5.82
C SER A 58 11.02 11.58 5.22
N GLY A 59 11.52 11.63 4.00
CA GLY A 59 12.10 10.46 3.34
C GLY A 59 11.09 9.35 3.04
N ILE A 60 9.99 9.68 2.37
CA ILE A 60 9.05 8.68 1.85
C ILE A 60 9.60 8.11 0.54
N PRO A 61 9.53 6.78 0.32
CA PRO A 61 9.95 6.18 -0.95
C PRO A 61 9.02 6.63 -2.09
N ALA A 62 9.56 6.84 -3.29
CA ALA A 62 8.76 7.27 -4.45
C ALA A 62 7.75 6.20 -4.92
N ALA A 63 7.98 4.94 -4.57
CA ALA A 63 7.11 3.80 -4.86
C ALA A 63 7.33 2.70 -3.82
N GLN A 64 6.35 1.80 -3.72
CA GLN A 64 6.55 0.54 -3.01
C GLN A 64 7.68 -0.25 -3.64
N GLN A 65 8.38 -1.05 -2.84
CA GLN A 65 9.29 -2.05 -3.38
C GLN A 65 8.51 -3.14 -4.11
N ASP A 66 9.09 -3.63 -5.21
CA ASP A 66 8.62 -4.83 -5.86
C ASP A 66 8.63 -6.00 -4.88
N VAL A 67 7.61 -6.84 -4.93
CA VAL A 67 7.54 -8.05 -4.09
C VAL A 67 7.60 -9.28 -4.97
N THR A 68 8.61 -10.09 -4.72
CA THR A 68 8.77 -11.39 -5.35
C THR A 68 8.20 -12.46 -4.42
N GLU A 69 7.20 -13.19 -4.91
CA GLU A 69 6.57 -14.30 -4.20
C GLU A 69 6.79 -15.60 -4.96
N GLN A 70 7.03 -16.68 -4.22
CA GLN A 70 7.01 -18.01 -4.80
C GLN A 70 5.57 -18.52 -4.89
N VAL A 71 5.11 -18.76 -6.12
CA VAL A 71 3.79 -19.35 -6.37
C VAL A 71 3.98 -20.83 -6.71
N THR A 72 3.27 -21.70 -6.00
CA THR A 72 3.25 -23.14 -6.29
C THR A 72 2.21 -23.45 -7.35
N GLY A 73 2.61 -24.25 -8.35
CA GLY A 73 1.82 -24.67 -9.48
C GLY A 73 1.36 -26.13 -9.38
N PRO A 74 1.14 -26.82 -10.52
CA PRO A 74 0.72 -28.22 -10.54
C PRO A 74 1.85 -29.17 -10.06
N ALA A 75 1.45 -30.39 -9.67
CA ALA A 75 2.40 -31.46 -9.34
C ALA A 75 3.30 -31.76 -10.55
N VAL A 76 4.57 -32.11 -10.31
CA VAL A 76 5.55 -32.41 -11.37
C VAL A 76 5.05 -33.51 -12.29
N SER A 77 4.37 -34.53 -11.75
CA SER A 77 3.76 -35.64 -12.50
C SER A 77 2.65 -35.23 -13.47
N VAL A 78 1.96 -34.11 -13.18
CA VAL A 78 0.92 -33.54 -14.07
C VAL A 78 1.54 -32.57 -15.07
N ALA A 79 2.60 -31.88 -14.66
CA ALA A 79 3.24 -30.83 -15.42
C ALA A 79 4.24 -31.37 -16.47
N PHE A 80 4.81 -32.55 -16.24
CA PHE A 80 5.71 -33.22 -17.17
C PHE A 80 5.25 -34.65 -17.43
N LYS A 81 5.20 -35.03 -18.71
CA LYS A 81 4.92 -36.39 -19.15
C LYS A 81 6.00 -36.82 -20.14
N ASP A 82 6.64 -37.96 -19.89
CA ASP A 82 7.74 -38.47 -20.72
C ASP A 82 8.89 -37.46 -20.93
N GLY A 83 9.16 -36.65 -19.90
CA GLY A 83 10.17 -35.59 -19.93
C GLY A 83 9.75 -34.32 -20.70
N GLN A 84 8.56 -34.31 -21.31
CA GLN A 84 8.03 -33.16 -22.05
C GLN A 84 7.05 -32.35 -21.20
N PRO A 85 7.07 -31.01 -21.28
CA PRO A 85 6.12 -30.17 -20.57
C PRO A 85 4.72 -30.32 -21.14
N THR A 86 3.74 -30.50 -20.25
CA THR A 86 2.33 -30.65 -20.63
C THR A 86 1.65 -29.28 -20.76
N PRO A 87 0.41 -29.20 -21.29
CA PRO A 87 -0.36 -27.96 -21.30
C PRO A 87 -0.51 -27.31 -19.91
N ALA A 88 -0.50 -28.11 -18.84
CA ALA A 88 -0.55 -27.60 -17.47
C ALA A 88 0.71 -26.81 -17.09
N ALA A 89 1.90 -27.29 -17.47
CA ALA A 89 3.16 -26.57 -17.27
C ALA A 89 3.19 -25.26 -18.06
N HIS A 90 2.79 -25.29 -19.34
CA HIS A 90 2.74 -24.08 -20.18
C HIS A 90 1.74 -23.05 -19.67
N ALA A 91 0.55 -23.47 -19.25
CA ALA A 91 -0.46 -22.58 -18.69
C ALA A 91 0.03 -21.95 -17.38
N PHE A 92 0.69 -22.73 -16.52
CA PHE A 92 1.25 -22.21 -15.27
C PHE A 92 2.39 -21.22 -15.53
N ALA A 93 3.34 -21.55 -16.40
CA ALA A 93 4.43 -20.67 -16.80
C ALA A 93 3.90 -19.33 -17.36
N LYS A 94 2.93 -19.40 -18.29
CA LYS A 94 2.28 -18.22 -18.87
C LYS A 94 1.60 -17.36 -17.80
N LYS A 95 0.89 -17.97 -16.85
CA LYS A 95 0.23 -17.25 -15.73
C LYS A 95 1.26 -16.58 -14.82
N ALA A 96 2.38 -17.24 -14.57
CA ALA A 96 3.48 -16.71 -13.77
C ALA A 96 4.36 -15.70 -14.51
N GLY A 97 4.17 -15.53 -15.83
CA GLY A 97 4.95 -14.59 -16.65
C GLY A 97 6.39 -15.04 -16.91
N VAL A 98 6.67 -16.34 -16.79
CA VAL A 98 8.01 -16.94 -16.97
C VAL A 98 7.96 -18.03 -18.03
N GLU A 99 9.12 -18.45 -18.52
CA GLU A 99 9.22 -19.61 -19.41
C GLU A 99 9.15 -20.92 -18.62
N VAL A 100 8.72 -22.01 -19.26
CA VAL A 100 8.63 -23.33 -18.60
C VAL A 100 10.00 -23.80 -18.08
N GLY A 101 11.09 -23.45 -18.77
CA GLY A 101 12.45 -23.77 -18.32
C GLY A 101 12.91 -23.01 -17.08
N GLN A 102 12.22 -21.94 -16.69
CA GLN A 102 12.51 -21.14 -15.50
C GLN A 102 11.71 -21.59 -14.27
N LEU A 103 10.84 -22.59 -14.41
CA LEU A 103 10.08 -23.16 -13.30
C LEU A 103 11.01 -23.99 -12.40
N SER A 104 10.92 -23.75 -11.10
CA SER A 104 11.60 -24.56 -10.09
C SER A 104 10.70 -25.71 -9.62
N ARG A 105 11.29 -26.70 -8.95
CA ARG A 105 10.55 -27.77 -8.27
C ARG A 105 10.65 -27.55 -6.77
N VAL A 106 9.55 -27.78 -6.06
CA VAL A 106 9.49 -27.67 -4.60
C VAL A 106 8.89 -28.95 -4.04
N THR A 107 9.56 -29.51 -3.05
CA THR A 107 9.09 -30.71 -2.35
C THR A 107 8.18 -30.31 -1.21
N THR A 108 6.97 -30.86 -1.21
CA THR A 108 5.99 -30.69 -0.15
C THR A 108 5.63 -32.06 0.44
N PRO A 109 4.99 -32.14 1.62
CA PRO A 109 4.51 -33.42 2.16
C PRO A 109 3.55 -34.18 1.21
N LYS A 110 2.97 -33.50 0.22
CA LYS A 110 2.04 -34.06 -0.76
C LYS A 110 2.71 -34.40 -2.10
N GLY A 111 4.04 -34.32 -2.18
CA GLY A 111 4.83 -34.60 -3.39
C GLY A 111 5.59 -33.39 -3.95
N GLU A 112 6.21 -33.56 -5.12
CA GLU A 112 6.90 -32.50 -5.85
C GLU A 112 5.94 -31.67 -6.70
N TYR A 113 6.05 -30.35 -6.59
CA TYR A 113 5.25 -29.39 -7.36
C TYR A 113 6.17 -28.44 -8.12
N LEU A 114 5.69 -27.90 -9.23
CA LEU A 114 6.35 -26.76 -9.86
C LEU A 114 6.15 -25.50 -9.03
N ALA A 115 7.08 -24.57 -9.10
CA ALA A 115 6.92 -23.23 -8.61
C ALA A 115 7.57 -22.21 -9.55
N ALA A 116 7.12 -20.98 -9.43
CA ALA A 116 7.68 -19.83 -10.11
C ALA A 116 7.88 -18.69 -9.12
N GLN A 117 8.94 -17.92 -9.31
CA GLN A 117 9.10 -16.63 -8.65
C GLN A 117 8.33 -15.60 -9.46
N VAL A 118 7.30 -15.01 -8.87
CA VAL A 118 6.46 -13.99 -9.50
C VAL A 118 6.73 -12.65 -8.82
N THR A 119 7.27 -11.70 -9.57
CA THR A 119 7.50 -10.33 -9.08
C THR A 119 6.29 -9.46 -9.38
N LYS A 120 5.63 -8.99 -8.31
CA LYS A 120 4.59 -7.95 -8.37
C LYS A 120 5.27 -6.59 -8.28
N LYS A 121 5.07 -5.76 -9.31
CA LYS A 121 5.59 -4.40 -9.33
C LYS A 121 4.92 -3.55 -8.24
N GLY A 122 5.73 -2.79 -7.51
CA GLY A 122 5.24 -1.82 -6.55
C GLY A 122 4.48 -0.69 -7.25
N ARG A 123 3.51 -0.09 -6.54
CA ARG A 123 2.78 1.09 -7.02
C ARG A 123 3.50 2.37 -6.61
N SER A 124 3.29 3.45 -7.34
CA SER A 124 3.87 4.75 -6.98
C SER A 124 3.26 5.27 -5.67
N ALA A 125 4.06 5.98 -4.87
CA ALA A 125 3.56 6.57 -3.63
C ALA A 125 2.46 7.60 -3.92
N ALA A 126 2.60 8.37 -5.00
CA ALA A 126 1.63 9.39 -5.40
C ALA A 126 0.23 8.80 -5.64
N GLU A 127 0.12 7.70 -6.40
CA GLU A 127 -1.16 7.05 -6.66
C GLU A 127 -1.80 6.50 -5.37
N ILE A 128 -1.00 5.81 -4.56
CA ILE A 128 -1.49 5.20 -3.30
C ILE A 128 -1.98 6.27 -2.32
N LEU A 129 -1.21 7.35 -2.17
CA LEU A 129 -1.55 8.45 -1.27
C LEU A 129 -2.79 9.20 -1.76
N ALA A 130 -2.91 9.46 -3.07
CA ALA A 130 -4.08 10.11 -3.65
C ALA A 130 -5.37 9.29 -3.43
N GLU A 131 -5.30 7.97 -3.52
CA GLU A 131 -6.44 7.07 -3.28
C GLU A 131 -6.79 6.96 -1.78
N SER A 132 -5.80 6.93 -0.91
CA SER A 132 -5.99 6.54 0.49
C SER A 132 -6.22 7.72 1.44
N LEU A 133 -5.58 8.86 1.19
CA LEU A 133 -5.66 10.03 2.06
C LEU A 133 -7.08 10.58 2.26
N PRO A 134 -7.97 10.63 1.25
CA PRO A 134 -9.33 11.12 1.45
C PRO A 134 -10.08 10.40 2.59
N LYS A 135 -9.88 9.09 2.70
CA LYS A 135 -10.46 8.29 3.79
C LYS A 135 -9.87 8.66 5.14
N GLU A 136 -8.54 8.80 5.24
CA GLU A 136 -7.88 9.13 6.50
C GLU A 136 -8.28 10.53 6.98
N ILE A 137 -8.33 11.50 6.06
CA ILE A 137 -8.78 12.88 6.32
C ILE A 137 -10.23 12.88 6.81
N GLY A 138 -11.12 12.18 6.10
CA GLY A 138 -12.54 12.11 6.46
C GLY A 138 -12.84 11.33 7.76
N SER A 139 -11.86 10.59 8.28
CA SER A 139 -12.00 9.78 9.49
C SER A 139 -11.47 10.46 10.75
N VAL A 140 -10.88 11.65 10.65
CA VAL A 140 -10.43 12.42 11.82
C VAL A 140 -11.62 12.69 12.75
N TYR A 141 -11.47 12.34 14.02
CA TYR A 141 -12.53 12.51 15.00
C TYR A 141 -12.70 13.97 15.38
N TRP A 142 -13.96 14.40 15.44
CA TRP A 142 -14.35 15.71 15.92
C TRP A 142 -15.42 15.56 17.02
N PRO A 143 -15.21 16.14 18.21
CA PRO A 143 -16.23 16.19 19.26
C PRO A 143 -17.53 16.86 18.78
N LYS A 144 -17.40 17.83 17.87
CA LYS A 144 -18.52 18.51 17.22
C LYS A 144 -18.15 18.83 15.79
N ASN A 145 -18.82 18.18 14.84
CA ASN A 145 -18.66 18.48 13.42
C ASN A 145 -19.34 19.80 13.05
N MET A 146 -18.67 20.60 12.23
CA MET A 146 -19.29 21.71 11.53
C MET A 146 -19.91 21.20 10.23
N TYR A 147 -21.10 21.68 9.91
CA TYR A 147 -21.79 21.35 8.68
C TYR A 147 -21.93 22.62 7.85
N TRP A 148 -21.55 22.53 6.58
CA TRP A 148 -21.87 23.56 5.60
C TRP A 148 -23.40 23.60 5.44
N ARG A 149 -24.01 24.69 5.89
CA ARG A 149 -25.43 24.93 5.64
C ARG A 149 -25.60 25.12 4.13
N LYS A 150 -26.54 24.41 3.50
CA LYS A 150 -26.89 24.70 2.10
C LYS A 150 -27.25 26.18 1.98
N THR A 151 -26.71 26.85 0.98
CA THR A 151 -27.16 28.18 0.58
C THR A 151 -28.67 28.09 0.37
N THR A 152 -29.42 28.88 1.12
CA THR A 152 -30.87 28.96 0.92
C THR A 152 -31.05 29.74 -0.38
N GLU A 153 -31.62 29.09 -1.41
CA GLU A 153 -32.04 29.77 -2.64
C GLU A 153 -33.11 30.83 -2.34
#